data_AF-S2XVB4-F1
#
_entry.id   AF-S2XVB4-F1
#
_cell.length_a   1.000
_cell.length_b   1.000
_cell.length_c   1.000
_cell.angle_alpha   90.00
_cell.angle_beta   90.00
_cell.angle_gamma   90.00
#
_symmetry.space_group_name_H-M   'P 1'
#
loop_
_entity.id
_entity.type
_entity.pdbx_description
1 polymer ?
#
loop_
_entity_poly.entity_id
_entity_poly.type
_entity_poly.pdbx_seq_one_letter_code
_entity_poly.pdbx_strand_id
1 'polypeptide(L)'
;MEQKVEKTYSFLHQVLVISLVLFVSSIIESFMPIPMPASVIGLVLLFILLCTGVVKLGQVEKVGTALTNNIGFLFVPAGISVVNSLGIISASPILIIGLIIISTVLLLVCTGFASQIIMRVTTKNNAQKPEKAQSEMKGAHSHG
;
A
#
# COMPACT_ATOMS: atom_id res chain seq x y z
N MET A 1 17.15 27.31 4.74
CA MET A 1 15.70 27.16 4.61
C MET A 1 15.40 26.89 3.15
N GLU A 2 15.20 25.63 2.79
CA GLU A 2 15.00 25.21 1.40
C GLU A 2 13.55 25.50 1.00
N GLN A 3 13.37 26.57 0.22
CA GLN A 3 12.08 27.03 -0.29
C GLN A 3 11.59 26.02 -1.34
N LYS A 4 10.85 25.00 -0.90
CA LYS A 4 10.22 24.02 -1.81
C LYS A 4 8.98 24.66 -2.43
N VAL A 5 9.15 25.24 -3.61
CA VAL A 5 8.07 25.79 -4.45
C VAL A 5 7.00 24.71 -4.66
N GLU A 6 5.88 24.81 -3.94
CA GLU A 6 4.68 24.03 -4.23
C GLU A 6 4.10 24.50 -5.57
N LYS A 7 4.42 23.77 -6.65
CA LYS A 7 3.63 23.87 -7.88
C LYS A 7 2.23 23.36 -7.54
N THR A 8 1.25 24.26 -7.55
CA THR A 8 -0.17 23.87 -7.51
C THR A 8 -0.50 23.16 -8.82
N TYR A 9 -0.53 21.83 -8.81
CA TYR A 9 -0.94 21.06 -9.97
C TYR A 9 -2.46 21.13 -10.10
N SER A 10 -2.96 21.51 -11.28
CA SER A 10 -4.40 21.49 -11.55
C SER A 10 -4.95 20.07 -11.36
N PHE A 11 -6.17 19.97 -10.84
CA PHE A 11 -6.85 18.71 -10.58
C PHE A 11 -6.85 17.78 -11.81
N LEU A 12 -7.09 18.33 -13.00
CA LEU A 12 -7.02 17.58 -14.27
C LEU A 12 -5.66 16.95 -14.55
N HIS A 13 -4.57 17.67 -14.25
CA HIS A 13 -3.23 17.12 -14.41
C HIS A 13 -3.01 15.93 -13.49
N GLN A 14 -3.52 15.98 -12.26
CA GLN A 14 -3.37 14.89 -11.32
C GLN A 14 -4.18 13.65 -11.73
N VAL A 15 -5.43 13.84 -12.19
CA VAL A 15 -6.26 12.77 -12.76
C VAL A 15 -5.56 12.14 -13.97
N LEU A 16 -4.97 12.96 -14.84
CA LEU A 16 -4.28 12.51 -16.04
C LEU A 16 -3.04 11.67 -15.69
N VAL A 17 -2.26 12.06 -14.69
CA VAL A 17 -1.10 11.27 -14.22
C VAL A 17 -1.55 9.90 -13.70
N ILE A 18 -2.55 9.85 -12.82
CA ILE A 18 -3.06 8.58 -12.26
C ILE A 18 -3.63 7.70 -13.40
N SER A 19 -4.36 8.30 -14.34
CA SER A 19 -4.95 7.58 -15.48
C SER A 19 -3.89 7.05 -16.44
N LEU A 20 -2.84 7.82 -16.72
CA LEU A 20 -1.71 7.35 -17.56
C LEU A 20 -0.98 6.19 -16.90
N VAL A 21 -0.75 6.26 -15.59
CA VAL A 21 -0.11 5.15 -14.87
C VAL A 21 -0.97 3.89 -14.95
N LEU A 22 -2.28 3.99 -14.70
CA LEU A 22 -3.20 2.86 -14.83
C LEU A 22 -3.27 2.31 -16.27
N PHE A 23 -3.24 3.19 -17.28
CA PHE A 23 -3.23 2.80 -18.69
C PHE A 23 -1.96 2.00 -19.03
N VAL A 24 -0.79 2.50 -18.62
CA VAL A 24 0.48 1.79 -18.78
C VAL A 24 0.45 0.45 -18.02
N SER A 25 -0.14 0.41 -16.83
CA SER A 25 -0.28 -0.83 -16.06
C SER A 25 -1.18 -1.86 -16.72
N SER A 26 -2.25 -1.45 -17.42
CA SER A 26 -3.10 -2.36 -18.20
C SER A 26 -2.38 -2.91 -19.45
N ILE A 27 -1.50 -2.11 -20.06
CA ILE A 27 -0.61 -2.61 -21.11
C ILE A 27 0.33 -3.66 -20.52
N ILE A 28 0.98 -3.37 -19.39
CA ILE A 28 1.90 -4.31 -18.72
C ILE A 28 1.19 -5.61 -18.32
N GLU A 29 -0.03 -5.52 -17.77
CA GLU A 29 -0.88 -6.67 -17.47
C GLU A 29 -1.04 -7.58 -18.69
N SER A 30 -1.32 -7.00 -19.87
CA SER A 30 -1.56 -7.76 -21.11
C SER A 30 -0.34 -8.55 -21.59
N PHE A 31 0.87 -8.15 -21.20
CA PHE A 31 2.10 -8.90 -21.50
C PHE A 31 2.48 -9.92 -20.43
N MET A 32 1.88 -9.84 -19.23
CA MET A 32 2.24 -10.71 -18.12
C MET A 32 1.41 -12.00 -18.15
N PRO A 33 2.03 -13.19 -18.02
CA PRO A 33 1.32 -14.46 -17.96
C PRO A 33 0.59 -14.71 -16.61
N ILE A 34 0.71 -13.78 -15.65
CA ILE A 34 0.13 -13.87 -14.31
C ILE A 34 -1.10 -12.95 -14.24
N PRO A 35 -2.27 -13.45 -13.80
CA PRO A 35 -3.47 -12.64 -13.66
C PRO A 35 -3.37 -11.72 -12.44
N MET A 36 -2.75 -10.55 -12.62
CA MET A 36 -2.73 -9.48 -11.62
C MET A 36 -3.57 -8.30 -12.10
N PRO A 37 -4.46 -7.74 -11.27
CA PRO A 37 -5.24 -6.58 -11.66
C PRO A 37 -4.32 -5.39 -12.02
N ALA A 38 -4.60 -4.70 -13.12
CA ALA A 38 -3.88 -3.49 -13.53
C ALA A 38 -3.75 -2.45 -12.40
N SER A 39 -4.75 -2.36 -11.50
CA SER A 39 -4.72 -1.45 -10.35
C SER A 39 -3.55 -1.73 -9.38
N VAL A 40 -3.25 -3.00 -9.11
CA VAL A 40 -2.14 -3.38 -8.22
C VAL A 40 -0.80 -3.08 -8.88
N ILE A 41 -0.67 -3.37 -10.17
CA ILE A 41 0.50 -3.02 -10.98
C ILE A 41 0.71 -1.51 -11.00
N GLY A 42 -0.38 -0.73 -11.15
CA GLY A 42 -0.37 0.73 -11.13
C GLY A 42 0.05 1.31 -9.79
N LEU A 43 -0.35 0.71 -8.68
CA LEU A 43 0.11 1.11 -7.35
C LEU A 43 1.63 0.97 -7.21
N VAL A 44 2.18 -0.18 -7.61
CA VAL A 44 3.63 -0.44 -7.55
C VAL A 44 4.38 0.48 -8.52
N LEU A 45 3.87 0.66 -9.73
CA LEU A 45 4.47 1.53 -10.74
C LEU A 45 4.47 3.00 -10.28
N LEU A 46 3.34 3.50 -9.76
CA LEU A 46 3.24 4.85 -9.21
C LEU A 46 4.19 5.05 -8.04
N PHE A 47 4.31 4.04 -7.17
CA PHE A 47 5.23 4.06 -6.03
C PHE A 47 6.68 4.19 -6.49
N ILE A 48 7.10 3.40 -7.48
CA ILE A 48 8.44 3.51 -8.08
C ILE A 48 8.65 4.90 -8.69
N LEU A 49 7.67 5.42 -9.43
CA LEU A 49 7.72 6.76 -10.06
C LEU A 49 7.85 7.89 -9.03
N LEU A 50 7.23 7.72 -7.85
CA LEU A 50 7.39 8.61 -6.70
C LEU A 50 8.79 8.50 -6.09
N CYS A 51 9.31 7.27 -5.91
CA CYS A 51 10.64 7.03 -5.37
C CYS A 51 11.75 7.58 -6.30
N THR A 52 11.60 7.46 -7.61
CA THR A 52 12.55 8.02 -8.60
C THR A 52 12.40 9.54 -8.75
N GLY A 53 11.36 10.16 -8.16
CA GLY A 53 11.11 11.60 -8.23
C GLY A 53 10.61 12.09 -9.59
N VAL A 54 10.30 11.18 -10.52
CA VAL A 54 9.70 11.48 -11.83
C VAL A 54 8.30 12.07 -11.63
N VAL A 55 7.53 11.49 -10.71
CA VAL A 55 6.24 12.02 -10.26
C VAL A 55 6.40 12.58 -8.84
N LYS A 56 6.05 13.85 -8.66
CA LYS A 56 6.02 14.47 -7.33
C LYS A 56 4.72 14.10 -6.61
N LEU A 57 4.78 13.89 -5.30
CA LEU A 57 3.59 13.59 -4.49
C LEU A 57 2.44 14.58 -4.72
N GLY A 58 2.75 15.88 -4.80
CA GLY A 58 1.76 16.93 -5.11
C GLY A 58 1.10 16.82 -6.49
N GLN A 59 1.54 15.94 -7.39
CA GLN A 59 0.88 15.63 -8.67
C GLN A 59 -0.20 14.57 -8.55
N VAL A 60 -0.33 13.86 -7.43
CA VAL A 60 -1.32 12.79 -7.25
C VAL A 60 -2.09 12.90 -5.93
N GLU A 61 -1.56 13.64 -4.96
CA GLU A 61 -2.06 13.70 -3.59
C GLU A 61 -3.50 14.21 -3.46
N LYS A 62 -3.87 15.33 -4.10
CA LYS A 62 -5.24 15.88 -3.98
C LYS A 62 -6.28 14.92 -4.57
N VAL A 63 -6.06 14.40 -5.78
CA VAL A 63 -6.97 13.45 -6.43
C VAL A 63 -7.00 12.12 -5.69
N GLY A 64 -5.84 11.55 -5.32
CA GLY A 64 -5.77 10.29 -4.58
C GLY A 64 -6.48 10.37 -3.23
N THR A 65 -6.29 11.48 -2.51
CA THR A 65 -6.99 11.75 -1.24
C THR A 65 -8.50 11.93 -1.48
N ALA A 66 -8.91 12.64 -2.53
CA ALA A 66 -10.33 12.78 -2.87
C ALA A 66 -11.00 11.43 -3.21
N LEU A 67 -10.35 10.58 -3.99
CA LEU A 67 -10.84 9.23 -4.31
C LEU A 67 -10.94 8.35 -3.06
N THR A 68 -9.94 8.42 -2.17
CA THR A 68 -9.92 7.64 -0.93
C THR A 68 -10.99 8.11 0.05
N ASN A 69 -11.15 9.43 0.21
CA ASN A 69 -12.21 10.01 1.06
C ASN A 69 -13.61 9.68 0.54
N ASN A 70 -13.77 9.51 -0.77
CA ASN A 70 -15.03 9.15 -1.42
C ASN A 70 -15.08 7.68 -1.85
N ILE A 71 -14.30 6.78 -1.23
CA ILE A 71 -14.25 5.37 -1.65
C ILE A 71 -15.62 4.69 -1.54
N GLY A 72 -16.44 5.09 -0.56
CA GLY A 72 -17.82 4.63 -0.41
C GLY A 72 -18.68 4.93 -1.64
N PHE A 73 -18.52 6.10 -2.25
CA PHE A 73 -19.20 6.44 -3.51
C PHE A 73 -18.77 5.55 -4.67
N LEU A 74 -17.47 5.21 -4.76
CA LEU A 74 -16.95 4.28 -5.77
C LEU A 74 -17.43 2.83 -5.56
N PHE A 75 -17.75 2.45 -4.32
CA PHE A 75 -18.30 1.14 -4.01
C PHE A 75 -19.79 1.00 -4.36
N VAL A 76 -20.55 2.10 -4.49
CA VAL A 76 -21.98 2.01 -4.83
C VAL A 76 -22.20 1.37 -6.22
N PRO A 77 -21.57 1.84 -7.32
CA PRO A 77 -21.68 1.19 -8.63
C PRO A 77 -21.18 -0.26 -8.63
N ALA A 78 -20.06 -0.53 -7.95
CA ALA A 78 -19.49 -1.87 -7.85
C ALA A 78 -20.44 -2.83 -7.09
N GLY A 79 -21.04 -2.37 -6.00
CA GLY A 79 -22.01 -3.13 -5.21
C GLY A 79 -23.30 -3.43 -5.97
N ILE A 80 -23.82 -2.46 -6.73
CA ILE A 80 -25.00 -2.68 -7.59
C ILE A 80 -24.74 -3.77 -8.64
N SER A 81 -23.53 -3.80 -9.23
CA SER A 81 -23.13 -4.84 -10.17
C SER A 81 -23.14 -6.24 -9.54
N VAL A 82 -22.66 -6.35 -8.29
CA VAL A 82 -22.70 -7.60 -7.51
C VAL A 82 -24.15 -7.99 -7.18
N VAL A 83 -24.99 -7.01 -6.79
CA VAL A 83 -26.41 -7.24 -6.49
C VAL A 83 -27.18 -7.74 -7.73
N ASN A 84 -26.85 -7.25 -8.92
CA ASN A 84 -27.42 -7.77 -10.17
C ASN A 84 -27.04 -9.24 -10.44
N SER A 85 -25.95 -9.71 -9.82
CA SER A 85 -25.46 -11.10 -9.93
C SER A 85 -25.90 -11.99 -8.75
N LEU A 86 -26.89 -11.55 -7.94
CA LEU A 86 -27.34 -12.27 -6.74
C LEU A 86 -27.81 -13.70 -7.00
N GLY A 87 -28.27 -14.03 -8.22
CA GLY A 87 -28.68 -15.40 -8.55
C GLY A 87 -27.58 -16.45 -8.29
N ILE A 88 -26.31 -16.08 -8.47
CA ILE A 88 -25.15 -16.95 -8.22
C ILE A 88 -24.81 -17.00 -6.72
N ILE A 89 -24.92 -15.86 -6.03
CA ILE A 89 -24.65 -15.75 -4.59
C ILE A 89 -25.71 -16.48 -3.75
N SER A 90 -26.98 -16.41 -4.14
CA SER A 90 -28.11 -17.04 -3.44
C SER A 90 -28.06 -18.57 -3.49
N ALA A 91 -27.33 -19.17 -4.42
CA ALA A 91 -27.19 -20.62 -4.51
C ALA A 91 -26.38 -21.23 -3.36
N SER A 92 -25.43 -20.49 -2.77
CA SER A 92 -24.57 -20.99 -1.68
C SER A 92 -23.98 -19.86 -0.81
N PRO A 93 -24.83 -19.09 -0.09
CA PRO A 93 -24.37 -17.94 0.69
C PRO A 93 -23.47 -18.34 1.87
N ILE A 94 -23.75 -19.48 2.52
CA ILE A 94 -22.94 -19.99 3.62
C ILE A 94 -21.52 -20.34 3.17
N LEU A 95 -21.37 -20.96 1.99
CA LEU A 95 -20.07 -21.34 1.45
C LEU A 95 -19.23 -20.10 1.11
N ILE A 96 -19.86 -19.07 0.52
CA ILE A 96 -19.19 -17.80 0.18
C ILE A 96 -18.72 -17.06 1.45
N ILE A 97 -19.58 -16.90 2.45
CA ILE A 97 -19.17 -16.27 3.73
C ILE A 97 -18.03 -17.07 4.38
N GLY A 98 -18.15 -18.39 4.42
CA GLY A 98 -17.10 -19.25 4.96
C GLY A 98 -15.77 -19.06 4.24
N LEU A 99 -15.79 -19.08 2.89
CA LEU A 99 -14.62 -18.87 2.04
C LEU A 99 -13.97 -17.50 2.30
N ILE A 100 -14.76 -16.43 2.37
CA ILE A 100 -14.25 -15.07 2.61
C ILE A 100 -13.56 -15.00 3.98
N ILE A 101 -14.19 -15.50 5.04
CA ILE A 101 -13.62 -15.49 6.39
C ILE A 101 -12.33 -16.31 6.42
N ILE A 102 -12.37 -17.53 5.90
CA ILE A 102 -11.19 -18.42 5.87
C ILE A 102 -10.05 -17.78 5.09
N SER A 103 -10.32 -17.24 3.88
CA SER A 103 -9.32 -16.58 3.05
C SER A 103 -8.76 -15.32 3.71
N THR A 104 -9.59 -14.55 4.42
CA THR A 104 -9.16 -13.35 5.14
C THR A 104 -8.24 -13.73 6.31
N VAL A 105 -8.63 -14.73 7.10
CA VAL A 105 -7.79 -15.23 8.20
C VAL A 105 -6.47 -15.77 7.68
N LEU A 106 -6.48 -16.58 6.61
CA LEU A 106 -5.26 -17.08 5.96
C LEU A 106 -4.36 -15.94 5.49
N LEU A 107 -4.92 -14.93 4.81
CA LEU A 107 -4.17 -13.76 4.35
C LEU A 107 -3.54 -13.00 5.52
N LEU A 108 -4.28 -12.78 6.61
CA LEU A 108 -3.79 -12.09 7.80
C LEU A 108 -2.68 -12.89 8.49
N VAL A 109 -2.83 -14.21 8.61
CA VAL A 109 -1.81 -15.11 9.17
C VAL A 109 -0.54 -15.05 8.32
N CYS A 110 -0.65 -15.27 7.00
CA CYS A 110 0.49 -15.20 6.08
C CYS A 110 1.19 -13.84 6.12
N THR A 111 0.43 -12.74 6.11
CA THR A 111 0.98 -11.38 6.22
C THR A 111 1.69 -11.15 7.56
N GLY A 112 1.09 -11.62 8.65
CA GLY A 112 1.68 -11.55 9.99
C GLY A 112 2.96 -12.36 10.11
N PHE A 113 3.01 -13.58 9.57
CA PHE A 113 4.22 -14.40 9.52
C PHE A 113 5.31 -13.77 8.65
N ALA A 114 4.95 -13.25 7.48
CA ALA A 114 5.88 -12.54 6.60
C ALA A 114 6.52 -11.34 7.32
N SER A 115 5.70 -10.53 8.01
CA SER A 115 6.18 -9.40 8.82
C SER A 115 7.14 -9.85 9.93
N GLN A 116 6.81 -10.92 10.67
CA GLN A 116 7.69 -11.46 11.72
C GLN A 116 9.02 -11.98 11.17
N ILE A 117 9.02 -12.61 9.99
CA ILE A 117 10.26 -13.07 9.33
C ILE A 117 11.12 -11.88 8.97
N ILE A 118 10.55 -10.85 8.33
CA ILE A 118 11.26 -9.61 7.97
C ILE A 118 11.87 -8.94 9.20
N MET A 119 11.12 -8.87 10.31
CA MET A 119 11.59 -8.30 11.57
C MET A 119 12.78 -9.11 12.14
N ARG A 120 12.69 -10.44 12.18
CA ARG A 120 13.79 -11.31 12.67
C ARG A 120 15.05 -11.21 11.81
N VAL A 121 14.92 -11.08 10.49
CA VAL A 121 16.05 -10.89 9.57
C VAL A 121 16.71 -9.53 9.79
N THR A 122 15.91 -8.48 10.04
CA THR A 122 16.42 -7.12 10.24
C THR A 122 17.08 -6.94 11.61
N THR A 123 16.57 -7.59 12.66
CA THR A 123 17.16 -7.56 14.02
C THR A 123 18.51 -8.29 14.10
N LYS A 124 18.72 -9.35 13.31
CA LYS A 124 20.03 -10.04 13.24
C LYS A 124 21.17 -9.15 12.75
N ASN A 125 20.88 -8.06 12.03
CA ASN A 125 21.89 -7.13 11.52
C ASN A 125 22.20 -5.94 12.48
N ASN A 126 21.44 -5.79 13.57
CA ASN A 126 21.63 -4.70 14.55
C ASN A 126 22.05 -5.20 15.96
N ALA A 127 22.21 -6.51 16.18
CA ALA A 127 22.56 -7.09 17.47
C ALA A 127 24.08 -7.17 17.73
N GLN A 128 24.89 -6.27 17.16
CA GLN A 128 26.31 -6.12 17.52
C GLN A 128 26.69 -4.66 17.82
N LYS A 129 25.85 -3.93 18.56
CA LYS A 129 26.25 -2.81 19.42
C LYS A 129 25.06 -2.41 20.28
N PRO A 130 24.89 -2.96 21.49
CA PRO A 130 25.20 -2.14 22.68
C PRO A 130 25.44 -2.96 23.98
N GLU A 131 26.67 -2.99 24.52
CA GLU A 131 26.83 -3.38 25.94
C GLU A 131 28.03 -2.75 26.67
N LYS A 132 29.02 -2.18 25.98
CA LYS A 132 30.24 -1.68 26.65
C LYS A 132 30.32 -0.17 26.93
N ALA A 133 29.26 0.61 26.67
CA ALA A 133 29.32 2.07 26.83
C ALA A 133 28.68 2.62 28.12
N GLN A 134 28.14 1.76 28.99
CA GLN A 134 27.36 2.20 30.16
C GLN A 134 28.05 1.94 31.51
N SER A 135 29.19 1.25 31.53
CA SER A 135 29.96 0.98 32.75
C SER A 135 30.96 2.08 33.13
N GLU A 136 31.35 3.00 32.23
CA GLU A 136 32.36 4.04 32.53
C GLU A 136 31.77 5.32 33.18
N MET A 137 30.49 5.64 32.98
CA MET A 137 29.90 6.86 33.54
C MET A 137 29.48 6.77 35.02
N LYS A 138 29.48 5.57 35.63
CA LYS A 138 29.08 5.40 37.05
C LYS A 138 30.25 5.60 38.04
N GLY A 139 31.49 5.74 37.56
CA GLY A 139 32.67 5.95 38.40
C GLY A 139 32.96 7.43 38.75
N ALA A 140 32.36 8.38 38.05
CA ALA A 140 32.73 9.81 38.16
C ALA A 140 31.85 10.64 39.11
N HIS A 141 30.87 10.03 39.79
CA HIS A 141 29.98 10.76 40.71
C HIS A 141 29.84 10.05 42.07
N SER A 142 30.97 9.61 42.63
CA SER A 142 31.08 9.17 44.02
C SER A 142 32.38 9.67 44.64
N HIS A 143 32.67 10.96 44.48
CA HIS A 143 33.52 11.70 45.40
C HIS A 143 32.72 12.90 45.90
N GLY A 144 32.09 12.68 47.05
CA GLY A 144 31.58 13.67 47.98
C GLY A 144 31.85 13.11 49.37
#